data_AF-G5HEM7-F1
#
_entry.id   AF-G5HEM7-F1
#
_cell.length_a   1.000
_cell.length_b   1.000
_cell.length_c   1.000
_cell.angle_alpha   90.00
_cell.angle_beta   90.00
_cell.angle_gamma   90.00
#
_symmetry.space_group_name_H-M   'P 1'
#
loop_
_entity.id
_entity.type
_entity.pdbx_description
1 polymer ?
#
loop_
_entity_poly.entity_id
_entity_poly.type
_entity_poly.pdbx_seq_one_letter_code
_entity_poly.pdbx_strand_id
1 'polypeptide(L)' 'MGRYAVSVREIFKRTVIVNAENSGDAIRKVEDAVGRDEILLDLDDFDYREIVPSDHWKNGEIPDGEDVSYYWHLKA' A
#
# COMPACT_ATOMS: atom_id res chain seq x y z
N MET A 1 -5.39 -16.23 -24.83
CA MET A 1 -5.22 -16.10 -23.36
C MET A 1 -5.15 -14.61 -23.08
N GLY A 2 -5.92 -14.13 -22.10
CA GLY A 2 -5.92 -12.71 -21.72
C GLY A 2 -4.64 -12.32 -20.99
N ARG A 3 -4.29 -11.03 -21.02
CA ARG A 3 -3.23 -10.45 -20.18
C ARG A 3 -3.90 -9.80 -18.98
N TYR A 4 -3.33 -10.01 -17.80
CA TYR A 4 -3.87 -9.48 -16.55
C TYR A 4 -2.78 -8.75 -15.77
N ALA A 5 -3.13 -7.57 -15.27
CA ALA A 5 -2.33 -6.80 -14.34
C ALA A 5 -2.76 -7.10 -12.91
N VAL A 6 -1.77 -7.40 -12.07
CA VAL A 6 -1.95 -7.72 -10.65
C VAL A 6 -1.04 -6.82 -9.85
N SER A 7 -1.60 -6.15 -8.84
CA SER A 7 -0.85 -5.38 -7.86
C SER A 7 -0.39 -6.30 -6.74
N VAL A 8 0.90 -6.24 -6.42
CA VAL A 8 1.47 -6.82 -5.19
C VAL A 8 1.81 -5.65 -4.28
N ARG A 9 1.16 -5.55 -3.12
CA ARG A 9 1.35 -4.45 -2.18
C ARG A 9 1.79 -5.00 -0.83
N GLU A 10 2.74 -4.32 -0.22
CA GLU A 10 3.16 -4.57 1.15
C GLU A 10 2.56 -3.49 2.04
N ILE A 11 1.90 -3.91 3.12
CA ILE A 11 1.25 -3.03 4.07
C ILE A 11 2.11 -2.98 5.32
N PHE A 12 2.45 -1.77 5.72
CA PHE A 12 3.27 -1.47 6.88
C PHE A 12 2.38 -0.90 7.98
N LYS A 13 2.54 -1.37 9.22
CA LYS A 13 1.67 -0.98 10.33
C LYS A 13 2.43 -1.02 11.65
N ARG A 14 2.34 0.08 12.40
CA ARG A 14 2.76 0.18 13.79
C ARG A 14 1.60 0.61 14.67
N THR A 15 1.47 0.00 15.84
CA THR A 15 0.54 0.45 16.88
C THR A 15 1.25 1.45 17.78
N VAL A 16 0.73 2.67 17.88
CA VAL A 16 1.32 3.77 18.68
C VAL A 16 0.46 4.01 19.92
N ILE A 17 1.09 3.97 21.09
CA ILE A 17 0.42 4.25 22.37
C ILE A 17 0.71 5.71 22.76
N VAL A 18 -0.33 6.53 22.89
CA VAL A 18 -0.22 7.95 23.22
C VAL A 18 -1.24 8.35 24.27
N ASN A 19 -0.85 9.22 25.19
CA ASN A 19 -1.77 9.84 26.15
C ASN A 19 -2.56 10.96 25.45
N ALA A 20 -3.88 10.83 25.42
CA ALA A 20 -4.77 11.75 24.74
C ALA A 20 -6.10 11.91 25.48
N GLU A 21 -6.79 13.01 25.21
CA GLU A 21 -8.08 13.31 25.83
C GLU A 21 -9.21 12.44 25.27
N ASN A 22 -9.09 12.04 24.00
CA ASN A 22 -10.03 11.17 23.28
C ASN A 22 -9.34 10.60 22.03
N SER A 23 -10.05 9.79 21.25
CA SER A 23 -9.52 9.16 20.04
C SER A 23 -9.12 10.17 18.95
N GLY A 24 -9.85 11.29 18.80
CA GLY A 24 -9.51 12.32 17.82
C GLY A 24 -8.21 13.05 18.17
N ASP A 25 -8.02 13.40 19.45
CA ASP A 25 -6.76 13.98 19.94
C ASP A 25 -5.59 12.98 19.80
N ALA A 26 -5.83 11.69 20.03
CA ALA A 26 -4.83 10.65 19.82
C ALA A 26 -4.37 10.57 18.36
N ILE A 27 -5.32 10.56 17.41
CA ILE A 27 -5.02 10.52 15.96
C ILE A 27 -4.20 11.75 15.56
N ARG A 28 -4.67 12.96 15.93
CA ARG A 28 -3.98 14.21 15.59
C ARG A 28 -2.54 14.25 16.11
N LYS A 29 -2.30 13.81 17.36
CA LYS A 29 -0.94 13.74 17.92
C LYS A 29 -0.03 12.78 17.14
N VAL A 30 -0.57 11.65 16.69
CA VAL A 30 0.18 10.68 15.88
C VAL A 30 0.43 11.23 14.48
N GLU A 31 -0.55 11.88 13.84
CA GLU A 31 -0.39 12.57 12.54
C GLU A 31 0.69 13.65 12.62
N ASP A 32 0.67 14.47 13.67
CA ASP A 32 1.67 15.50 13.92
C ASP A 32 3.08 14.90 14.09
N ALA A 33 3.21 13.75 14.76
CA ALA A 33 4.49 13.06 14.94
C ALA A 33 5.00 12.41 13.64
N VAL A 34 4.11 11.84 12.83
CA VAL A 34 4.42 11.35 11.47
C VAL A 34 4.88 12.51 10.59
N GLY A 35 4.18 13.64 10.61
CA GLY A 35 4.54 14.83 9.82
C GLY A 35 5.85 15.51 10.24
N ARG A 36 6.37 15.18 11.43
CA ARG A 36 7.70 15.60 11.92
C ARG A 36 8.77 14.51 11.78
N ASP A 37 8.46 13.41 11.09
CA ASP A 37 9.35 12.26 10.92
C ASP A 37 9.80 11.59 12.24
N GLU A 38 9.03 11.76 13.33
CA GLU A 38 9.29 11.07 14.61
C GLU A 38 8.81 9.62 14.58
N ILE A 39 7.82 9.32 13.73
CA ILE A 39 7.29 7.98 13.49
C ILE A 39 7.50 7.64 12.03
N LEU A 40 8.50 6.82 11.76
CA LEU A 40 8.81 6.27 10.45
C LEU A 40 8.55 4.77 10.48
N LEU A 41 7.84 4.28 9.45
CA LEU A 41 7.67 2.86 9.24
C LEU A 41 8.83 2.32 8.40
N ASP A 42 9.32 1.15 8.78
CA ASP A 42 10.37 0.45 8.05
C ASP A 42 10.06 -1.05 7.94
N LEU A 43 11.04 -1.83 7.48
CA LEU A 43 10.88 -3.27 7.26
C LEU A 43 10.42 -4.05 8.50
N ASP A 44 10.71 -3.57 9.71
CA ASP A 44 10.27 -4.22 10.96
C ASP A 44 8.77 -4.00 11.23
N ASP A 45 8.14 -3.03 10.55
CA ASP A 45 6.70 -2.75 10.63
C ASP A 45 5.88 -3.46 9.55
N PHE A 46 6.46 -4.42 8.83
CA PHE A 46 5.72 -5.22 7.87
C PHE A 46 4.57 -5.97 8.56
N ASP A 47 3.34 -5.75 8.09
CA ASP A 47 2.14 -6.42 8.59
C ASP A 47 1.79 -7.61 7.69
N TYR A 48 1.44 -7.33 6.44
CA TYR A 48 1.09 -8.37 5.47
C TYR A 48 1.24 -7.89 4.02
N ARG A 49 1.10 -8.84 3.09
CA ARG A 49 1.10 -8.61 1.64
C ARG A 49 -0.26 -8.93 1.06
N GLU A 50 -0.76 -8.07 0.18
CA GLU A 50 -1.96 -8.32 -0.63
C GLU A 50 -1.60 -8.47 -2.11
N ILE A 51 -2.31 -9.39 -2.77
CA ILE A 51 -2.23 -9.66 -4.20
C ILE A 51 -3.64 -9.47 -4.75
N VAL A 52 -3.85 -8.37 -5.46
CA VAL A 52 -5.17 -7.93 -5.95
C VAL A 52 -5.09 -7.52 -7.41
N PRO A 53 -6.19 -7.58 -8.18
CA PRO A 53 -6.20 -7.02 -9.53
C PRO A 53 -5.72 -5.57 -9.52
N SER A 54 -4.98 -5.16 -10.55
CA SER A 54 -4.54 -3.78 -10.67
C SER A 54 -5.73 -2.84 -10.89
N ASP A 55 -5.79 -1.75 -10.12
CA ASP A 55 -6.86 -0.75 -10.20
C ASP A 55 -6.79 0.10 -11.49
N HIS A 56 -5.68 0.01 -12.24
CA HIS A 56 -5.51 0.71 -13.51
C HIS A 56 -6.43 0.18 -14.62
N TRP A 57 -6.84 -1.10 -14.53
CA TRP A 57 -7.73 -1.72 -15.50
C TRP A 57 -8.92 -2.36 -14.80
N LYS A 58 -10.05 -2.42 -15.49
CA LYS A 58 -11.25 -3.07 -14.95
C LYS A 58 -10.94 -4.53 -14.63
N ASN A 59 -11.01 -4.91 -13.35
CA ASN A 59 -10.65 -6.24 -12.85
C ASN A 59 -9.23 -6.68 -13.24
N GLY A 60 -8.31 -5.73 -13.49
CA GLY A 60 -6.95 -6.00 -13.94
C GLY A 60 -6.84 -6.52 -15.39
N GLU A 61 -7.92 -6.57 -16.17
CA GLU A 61 -7.88 -7.08 -17.54
C GLU A 61 -7.22 -6.06 -18.50
N ILE A 62 -6.09 -6.44 -19.09
CA ILE A 62 -5.33 -5.56 -19.99
C ILE A 62 -5.90 -5.69 -21.40
N PRO A 63 -6.36 -4.59 -22.03
CA PRO A 63 -6.84 -4.61 -23.41
C PRO A 63 -5.79 -5.10 -24.42
N ASP A 64 -6.26 -5.66 -25.53
CA ASP A 64 -5.38 -6.02 -26.65
C ASP A 64 -4.73 -4.76 -27.24
N GLY A 65 -3.43 -4.84 -27.53
CA GLY A 65 -2.65 -3.71 -28.06
C GLY A 65 -2.19 -2.69 -27.03
N GLU A 66 -2.65 -2.78 -25.76
CA GLU A 66 -2.15 -1.91 -24.69
C GLU A 66 -0.65 -2.16 -24.47
N ASP A 67 0.13 -1.07 -24.50
CA ASP A 67 1.55 -1.10 -24.18
C ASP A 67 1.73 -1.14 -22.66
N VAL A 68 2.33 -2.24 -22.20
CA VAL A 68 2.64 -2.51 -20.80
C VAL A 68 4.12 -2.84 -20.62
N SER A 69 4.96 -2.46 -21.59
CA SER A 69 6.40 -2.75 -21.60
C SER A 69 7.16 -2.16 -20.40
N TYR A 70 6.61 -1.12 -19.78
CA TYR A 70 7.17 -0.44 -18.61
C TYR A 70 6.80 -1.09 -17.27
N TYR A 71 5.91 -2.09 -17.25
CA TYR A 71 5.61 -2.87 -16.03
C TYR A 71 6.54 -4.06 -15.86
N TRP A 72 6.54 -4.64 -14.65
CA TRP A 72 7.22 -5.91 -14.39
C TRP A 72 6.44 -7.07 -15.04
N HIS A 73 7.13 -7.89 -15.84
CA HIS A 73 6.56 -9.08 -16.48
C HIS A 73 7.02 -10.34 -15.76
N LEU A 74 6.07 -11.06 -15.15
CA LEU A 74 6.33 -12.40 -14.62
C LEU A 74 6.51 -13.37 -15.79
N LYS A 75 7.74 -13.85 -15.99
CA LYS A 75 8.01 -14.97 -16.90
C LYS A 75 7.62 -16.27 -16.20
N ALA A 76 6.54 -16.88 -16.64
CA ALA A 76 6.12 -18.22 -16.21
C ALA A 76 6.65 -19.28 -17.18
#